data_AF-A0A3M2EF84-F1
#
_entry.id   AF-A0A3M2EF84-F1
#
_cell.length_a   1.000
_cell.length_b   1.000
_cell.length_c   1.000
_cell.angle_alpha   90.00
_cell.angle_beta   90.00
_cell.angle_gamma   90.00
#
_symmetry.space_group_name_H-M   'P 1'
#
loop_
_entity.id
_entity.type
_entity.pdbx_description
1 polymer ?
#
loop_
_entity_poly.entity_id
_entity_poly.type
_entity_poly.pdbx_seq_one_letter_code
_entity_poly.pdbx_strand_id
1 'polypeptide(L)'
;MKRLWLGLLAVLLVALLAGLAVLPGYVDRQMNVVAPTGLVVVSEEARRLHDALFVSDLHDDLLLWDRDPLERAAHGHTDVPRLIEGNVALQVFSAVTKTPRGLNYERNDADSDMVTPLVIVQRWPLRTWTSLAERALYQAERLHAAAARAPDRLVVIETRDDLSRYLARRARTPAMTAGLLAIEGLHALDGDIATLQRLYDASYRMMGLTHFFDNEVAGSAHGVARGGLTALGRDVVRRM
;
A
#
# COMPACT_ATOMS: atom_id res chain seq x y z
N MET A 1 -34.79 17.26 31.58
CA MET A 1 -33.48 17.64 31.01
C MET A 1 -32.47 16.49 30.96
N LYS A 2 -32.13 15.80 32.07
CA LYS A 2 -31.15 14.68 32.05
C LYS A 2 -31.49 13.55 31.05
N ARG A 3 -32.76 13.14 30.94
CA ARG A 3 -33.21 12.11 29.98
C ARG A 3 -33.09 12.54 28.51
N LEU A 4 -33.25 13.84 28.23
CA LEU A 4 -33.07 14.40 26.88
C LEU A 4 -31.58 14.43 26.50
N TRP A 5 -30.69 14.80 27.42
CA TRP A 5 -29.24 14.76 27.21
C TRP A 5 -28.72 13.33 27.02
N LEU A 6 -29.22 12.36 27.78
CA LEU A 6 -28.89 10.95 27.60
C LEU A 6 -29.39 10.41 26.25
N GLY A 7 -30.61 10.81 25.83
CA GLY A 7 -31.14 10.48 24.51
C GLY A 7 -30.29 11.06 23.38
N LEU A 8 -29.92 12.34 23.50
CA LEU A 8 -29.04 13.00 22.53
C LEU A 8 -27.66 12.33 22.46
N LEU A 9 -27.05 12.03 23.62
CA LEU A 9 -25.77 11.34 23.68
C LEU A 9 -25.84 9.96 23.02
N ALA A 10 -26.91 9.20 23.26
CA ALA A 10 -27.12 7.90 22.63
C ALA A 10 -27.25 8.02 21.11
N VAL A 11 -28.01 9.01 20.62
CA VAL A 11 -28.14 9.28 19.18
C VAL A 11 -26.79 9.66 18.57
N LEU A 12 -26.02 10.53 19.23
CA LEU A 12 -24.68 10.92 18.77
C LEU A 12 -23.71 9.74 18.74
N LEU A 13 -23.75 8.86 19.75
CA LEU A 13 -22.93 7.66 19.79
C LEU A 13 -23.30 6.69 18.66
N VAL A 14 -24.58 6.47 18.42
CA VAL A 14 -25.05 5.61 17.31
C VAL A 14 -24.65 6.20 15.97
N ALA A 15 -24.82 7.51 15.77
CA ALA A 15 -24.39 8.20 14.55
C ALA A 15 -22.87 8.10 14.34
N LEU A 16 -22.08 8.23 15.42
CA LEU A 16 -20.62 8.07 15.37
C LEU A 16 -20.24 6.63 14.99
N LEU A 17 -20.84 5.63 15.62
CA LEU A 17 -20.56 4.21 15.31
C LEU A 17 -20.96 3.84 13.89
N ALA A 18 -22.13 4.32 13.42
CA ALA A 18 -22.57 4.14 12.04
C ALA A 18 -21.61 4.84 11.06
N GLY A 19 -21.18 6.06 11.38
CA GLY A 19 -20.18 6.80 10.60
C GLY A 19 -18.87 6.03 10.51
N LEU A 20 -18.33 5.54 11.62
CA LEU A 20 -17.09 4.76 11.66
C LEU A 20 -17.19 3.42 10.90
N ALA A 21 -18.39 2.85 10.77
CA ALA A 21 -18.61 1.63 10.00
C ALA A 21 -18.72 1.86 8.49
N VAL A 22 -19.27 3.01 8.06
CA VAL A 22 -19.60 3.27 6.65
C VAL A 22 -18.54 4.15 5.97
N LEU A 23 -17.95 5.09 6.69
CA LEU A 23 -17.08 6.13 6.14
C LEU A 23 -15.81 5.58 5.46
N PRO A 24 -15.09 4.57 6.00
CA PRO A 24 -13.92 4.00 5.34
C PRO A 24 -14.24 3.50 3.92
N GLY A 25 -15.27 2.67 3.80
CA GLY A 25 -15.69 2.12 2.50
C GLY A 25 -16.26 3.16 1.56
N TYR A 26 -16.86 4.25 2.07
CA TYR A 26 -17.30 5.37 1.25
C TYR A 26 -16.11 6.13 0.65
N VAL A 27 -15.12 6.49 1.47
CA VAL A 27 -13.90 7.19 1.01
C VAL A 27 -13.13 6.34 0.01
N ASP A 28 -12.94 5.05 0.31
CA ASP A 28 -12.29 4.09 -0.59
C ASP A 28 -12.97 4.04 -1.96
N ARG A 29 -14.31 3.90 -2.02
CA ARG A 29 -15.06 3.91 -3.29
C ARG A 29 -14.93 5.19 -4.09
N GLN A 30 -14.82 6.34 -3.43
CA GLN A 30 -14.67 7.63 -4.11
C GLN A 30 -13.27 7.83 -4.69
N MET A 31 -12.25 7.24 -4.06
CA MET A 31 -10.85 7.41 -4.47
C MET A 31 -10.38 6.31 -5.42
N ASN A 32 -10.91 5.09 -5.29
CA ASN A 32 -10.53 3.93 -6.10
C ASN A 32 -11.59 3.63 -7.16
N VAL A 33 -11.90 4.64 -7.98
CA VAL A 33 -12.86 4.52 -9.09
C VAL A 33 -12.23 3.73 -10.23
N VAL A 34 -12.94 2.69 -10.69
CA VAL A 34 -12.59 1.97 -11.92
C VAL A 34 -13.33 2.63 -13.07
N ALA A 35 -12.58 3.18 -14.03
CA ALA A 35 -13.18 3.80 -15.22
C ALA A 35 -13.92 2.73 -16.04
N PRO A 36 -15.20 2.95 -16.43
CA PRO A 36 -15.90 2.05 -17.34
C PRO A 36 -15.12 1.95 -18.66
N THR A 37 -14.49 0.80 -18.88
CA THR A 37 -13.65 0.57 -20.05
C THR A 37 -14.25 -0.58 -20.84
N GLY A 38 -14.55 -0.35 -22.13
CA GLY A 38 -14.94 -1.41 -23.04
C GLY A 38 -13.74 -2.33 -23.27
N LEU A 39 -13.78 -3.54 -22.72
CA LEU A 39 -12.73 -4.53 -22.96
C LEU A 39 -12.80 -4.98 -24.42
N VAL A 40 -11.66 -4.94 -25.10
CA VAL A 40 -11.54 -5.49 -26.45
C VAL A 40 -11.73 -7.01 -26.40
N VAL A 41 -12.24 -7.60 -27.49
CA VAL A 41 -12.29 -9.05 -27.62
C VAL A 41 -10.85 -9.57 -27.69
N VAL A 42 -10.43 -10.26 -26.63
CA VAL A 42 -9.08 -10.85 -26.54
C VAL A 42 -9.01 -12.08 -27.43
N SER A 43 -8.08 -12.08 -28.40
CA SER A 43 -7.84 -13.23 -29.27
C SER A 43 -7.31 -14.43 -28.46
N GLU A 44 -7.53 -15.65 -28.95
CA GLU A 44 -6.97 -16.84 -28.32
C GLU A 44 -5.43 -16.81 -28.29
N GLU A 45 -4.80 -16.22 -29.31
CA GLU A 45 -3.37 -16.03 -29.36
C GLU A 45 -2.87 -15.14 -28.21
N ALA A 46 -3.50 -13.99 -28.00
CA ALA A 46 -3.15 -13.08 -26.90
C ALA A 46 -3.38 -13.74 -25.53
N ARG A 47 -4.46 -14.50 -25.38
CA ARG A 47 -4.74 -15.25 -24.14
C ARG A 47 -3.65 -16.29 -23.85
N ARG A 48 -3.30 -17.12 -24.84
CA ARG A 48 -2.21 -18.12 -24.69
C ARG A 48 -0.86 -17.48 -24.38
N LEU A 49 -0.56 -16.34 -25.01
CA LEU A 49 0.67 -15.60 -24.69
C LEU A 49 0.63 -15.15 -23.23
N HIS A 50 -0.44 -14.47 -22.81
CA HIS A 50 -0.59 -13.97 -21.44
C HIS A 50 -0.50 -15.07 -20.39
N ASP A 51 -1.17 -16.21 -20.63
CA ASP A 51 -1.17 -17.37 -19.73
C ASP A 51 0.23 -18.00 -19.56
N ALA A 52 1.12 -17.84 -20.56
CA ALA A 52 2.48 -18.35 -20.52
C ALA A 52 3.49 -17.39 -19.85
N LEU A 53 3.10 -16.12 -19.63
CA LEU A 53 4.01 -15.12 -19.05
C LEU A 53 4.13 -15.25 -17.53
N PHE A 54 5.31 -14.89 -17.04
CA PHE A 54 5.46 -14.45 -15.66
C PHE A 54 5.18 -12.94 -15.60
N VAL A 55 3.96 -12.58 -15.20
CA VAL A 55 3.59 -11.16 -15.06
C VAL A 55 4.00 -10.67 -13.68
N SER A 56 4.85 -9.64 -13.65
CA SER A 56 5.19 -8.91 -12.44
C SER A 56 4.64 -7.50 -12.54
N ASP A 57 3.81 -7.13 -11.58
CA ASP A 57 3.42 -5.75 -11.34
C ASP A 57 4.34 -5.16 -10.26
N LEU A 58 4.90 -3.98 -10.55
CA LEU A 58 5.97 -3.38 -9.74
C LEU A 58 5.48 -2.29 -8.79
N HIS A 59 4.17 -2.00 -8.74
CA HIS A 59 3.66 -1.00 -7.82
C HIS A 59 2.13 -1.09 -7.62
N ASP A 60 1.69 -1.35 -6.40
CA ASP A 60 0.27 -1.33 -6.02
C ASP A 60 0.07 -0.88 -4.57
N ASP A 61 -0.93 -0.01 -4.37
CA ASP A 61 -1.22 0.63 -3.07
C ASP A 61 -2.37 -0.04 -2.31
N LEU A 62 -2.73 -1.29 -2.61
CA LEU A 62 -3.84 -2.00 -1.97
C LEU A 62 -3.77 -1.94 -0.43
N LEU A 63 -2.57 -2.02 0.13
CA LEU A 63 -2.35 -2.05 1.58
C LEU A 63 -2.62 -0.71 2.29
N LEU A 64 -2.80 0.39 1.55
CA LEU A 64 -3.28 1.66 2.11
C LEU A 64 -4.76 1.61 2.51
N TRP A 65 -5.55 0.76 1.86
CA TRP A 65 -7.02 0.75 1.97
C TRP A 65 -7.52 -0.31 2.96
N ASP A 66 -8.59 -0.04 3.71
CA ASP A 66 -9.26 -0.92 4.67
C ASP A 66 -10.07 -2.05 3.98
N ARG A 67 -9.42 -2.71 3.01
CA ARG A 67 -9.90 -3.89 2.29
C ARG A 67 -9.14 -5.13 2.76
N ASP A 68 -9.80 -6.28 2.81
CA ASP A 68 -9.10 -7.56 2.95
C ASP A 68 -8.47 -7.92 1.59
N PRO A 69 -7.14 -8.03 1.45
CA PRO A 69 -6.53 -8.38 0.18
C PRO A 69 -6.99 -9.74 -0.38
N LEU A 70 -7.47 -10.65 0.46
CA LEU A 70 -7.88 -11.99 0.06
C LEU A 70 -9.30 -12.07 -0.50
N GLU A 71 -10.10 -11.03 -0.30
CA GLU A 71 -11.50 -10.95 -0.70
C GLU A 71 -11.68 -10.16 -1.98
N ARG A 72 -12.62 -10.58 -2.82
CA ARG A 72 -12.94 -9.85 -4.05
C ARG A 72 -13.73 -8.58 -3.71
N ALA A 73 -13.13 -7.43 -3.96
CA ALA A 73 -13.76 -6.13 -3.70
C ALA A 73 -14.77 -5.76 -4.80
N ALA A 74 -15.82 -5.01 -4.46
CA ALA A 74 -16.78 -4.48 -5.44
C ALA A 74 -16.26 -3.25 -6.21
N HIS A 75 -15.16 -2.65 -5.74
CA HIS A 75 -14.52 -1.45 -6.28
C HIS A 75 -12.99 -1.57 -6.13
N GLY A 76 -12.26 -0.63 -6.74
CA GLY A 76 -10.80 -0.68 -6.82
C GLY A 76 -10.28 -1.72 -7.81
N HIS A 77 -8.99 -1.61 -8.14
CA HIS A 77 -8.37 -2.39 -9.20
C HIS A 77 -7.88 -3.76 -8.74
N THR A 78 -7.40 -3.85 -7.50
CA THR A 78 -6.57 -4.98 -7.05
C THR A 78 -7.17 -5.67 -5.84
N ASP A 79 -7.16 -7.00 -5.91
CA ASP A 79 -7.29 -7.95 -4.81
C ASP A 79 -6.63 -9.28 -5.24
N VAL A 80 -6.29 -10.15 -4.29
CA VAL A 80 -5.60 -11.43 -4.57
C VAL A 80 -6.39 -12.32 -5.54
N PRO A 81 -7.73 -12.47 -5.45
CA PRO A 81 -8.51 -13.13 -6.50
C PRO A 81 -8.24 -12.56 -7.90
N ARG A 82 -8.32 -11.24 -8.09
CA ARG A 82 -8.04 -10.59 -9.39
C ARG A 82 -6.60 -10.80 -9.84
N LEU A 83 -5.62 -10.71 -8.94
CA LEU A 83 -4.21 -10.96 -9.27
C LEU A 83 -4.00 -12.37 -9.81
N ILE A 84 -4.60 -13.37 -9.15
CA ILE A 84 -4.50 -14.77 -9.58
C ILE A 84 -5.21 -14.99 -10.92
N GLU A 85 -6.45 -14.50 -11.06
CA GLU A 85 -7.23 -14.60 -12.31
C GLU A 85 -6.55 -13.88 -13.48
N GLY A 86 -5.85 -12.77 -13.20
CA GLY A 86 -5.08 -11.99 -14.18
C GLY A 86 -3.69 -12.52 -14.48
N ASN A 87 -3.31 -13.70 -13.97
CA ASN A 87 -1.97 -14.29 -14.08
C ASN A 87 -0.83 -13.39 -13.54
N VAL A 88 -1.11 -12.50 -12.58
CA VAL A 88 -0.06 -11.73 -11.89
C VAL A 88 0.66 -12.64 -10.91
N ALA A 89 1.88 -13.03 -11.28
CA ALA A 89 2.72 -13.91 -10.50
C ALA A 89 3.43 -13.18 -9.35
N LEU A 90 3.82 -11.93 -9.53
CA LEU A 90 4.44 -11.13 -8.47
C LEU A 90 3.84 -9.74 -8.45
N GLN A 91 3.30 -9.35 -7.30
CA GLN A 91 2.86 -7.98 -7.02
C GLN A 91 3.84 -7.34 -6.05
N VAL A 92 4.36 -6.17 -6.40
CA VAL A 92 5.02 -5.30 -5.43
C VAL A 92 3.96 -4.44 -4.75
N PHE A 93 3.82 -4.61 -3.45
CA PHE A 93 2.92 -3.80 -2.62
C PHE A 93 3.70 -2.63 -2.04
N SER A 94 3.39 -1.44 -2.53
CA SER A 94 4.07 -0.21 -2.16
C SER A 94 3.38 0.45 -0.96
N ALA A 95 4.18 0.88 0.01
CA ALA A 95 3.68 1.51 1.22
C ALA A 95 3.65 3.03 1.07
N VAL A 96 2.46 3.56 0.85
CA VAL A 96 2.18 5.00 0.90
C VAL A 96 2.11 5.43 2.36
N THR A 97 2.93 6.39 2.78
CA THR A 97 2.93 6.87 4.17
C THR A 97 2.49 8.32 4.31
N LYS A 98 2.73 9.17 3.30
CA LYS A 98 2.32 10.58 3.30
C LYS A 98 2.09 11.12 1.88
N THR A 99 1.08 11.96 1.73
CA THR A 99 0.82 12.72 0.50
C THR A 99 0.44 14.17 0.82
N PRO A 100 1.05 15.18 0.15
CA PRO A 100 0.71 16.57 0.40
C PRO A 100 -0.64 16.94 -0.19
N ARG A 101 -1.27 17.97 0.39
CA ARG A 101 -2.51 18.57 -0.11
C ARG A 101 -2.22 19.29 -1.44
N GLY A 102 -3.12 19.14 -2.41
CA GLY A 102 -2.98 19.79 -3.71
C GLY A 102 -1.88 19.18 -4.59
N LEU A 103 -1.63 17.88 -4.41
CA LEU A 103 -0.67 17.07 -5.16
C LEU A 103 -0.73 17.38 -6.67
N ASN A 104 0.42 17.68 -7.26
CA ASN A 104 0.55 17.96 -8.69
C ASN A 104 1.95 17.56 -9.18
N TYR A 105 2.18 17.56 -10.50
CA TYR A 105 3.47 17.17 -11.07
C TYR A 105 4.50 18.32 -11.14
N GLU A 106 4.09 19.55 -10.80
CA GLU A 106 4.93 20.73 -10.90
C GLU A 106 5.68 21.00 -9.60
N ARG A 107 5.00 21.14 -8.47
CA ARG A 107 5.64 21.55 -7.21
C ARG A 107 4.80 21.15 -6.01
N ASN A 108 5.39 20.39 -5.09
CA ASN A 108 4.77 20.02 -3.82
C ASN A 108 5.73 20.25 -2.64
N ASP A 109 5.25 20.93 -1.61
CA ASP A 109 5.91 20.98 -0.30
C ASP A 109 5.54 19.76 0.56
N ALA A 110 6.20 19.65 1.71
CA ALA A 110 6.00 18.56 2.66
C ALA A 110 5.14 18.98 3.86
N ASP A 111 4.48 20.13 3.83
CA ASP A 111 3.92 20.77 5.05
C ASP A 111 2.54 20.20 5.44
N SER A 112 1.96 19.37 4.58
CA SER A 112 0.65 18.75 4.79
C SER A 112 0.69 17.25 4.55
N ASP A 113 -0.30 16.56 5.12
CA ASP A 113 -0.44 15.12 5.00
C ASP A 113 -1.92 14.71 4.92
N MET A 114 -2.31 14.23 3.74
CA MET A 114 -3.65 13.74 3.46
C MET A 114 -3.84 12.26 3.86
N VAL A 115 -2.77 11.54 4.21
CA VAL A 115 -2.85 10.16 4.70
C VAL A 115 -3.28 10.12 6.17
N THR A 116 -2.88 11.08 7.00
CA THR A 116 -3.33 11.18 8.42
C THR A 116 -4.85 11.08 8.58
N PRO A 117 -5.69 11.93 7.95
CA PRO A 117 -7.13 11.82 8.10
C PRO A 117 -7.68 10.49 7.56
N LEU A 118 -7.08 9.94 6.51
CA LEU A 118 -7.46 8.64 5.96
C LEU A 118 -7.21 7.51 6.97
N VAL A 119 -6.02 7.41 7.57
CA VAL A 119 -5.71 6.35 8.55
C VAL A 119 -6.56 6.46 9.82
N ILE A 120 -6.94 7.68 10.22
CA ILE A 120 -7.90 7.91 11.33
C ILE A 120 -9.28 7.38 10.95
N VAL A 121 -9.80 7.76 9.78
CA VAL A 121 -11.11 7.29 9.28
C VAL A 121 -11.13 5.77 9.20
N GLN A 122 -10.06 5.17 8.67
CA GLN A 122 -9.90 3.72 8.56
C GLN A 122 -9.63 3.02 9.90
N ARG A 123 -9.50 3.76 11.01
CA ARG A 123 -9.27 3.23 12.36
C ARG A 123 -7.99 2.40 12.46
N TRP A 124 -6.94 2.81 11.75
CA TRP A 124 -5.62 2.23 11.93
C TRP A 124 -5.12 2.44 13.36
N PRO A 125 -4.18 1.60 13.85
CA PRO A 125 -3.64 1.72 15.21
C PRO A 125 -3.14 3.13 15.52
N LEU A 126 -3.32 3.61 16.76
CA LEU A 126 -2.95 4.98 17.16
C LEU A 126 -1.49 5.36 16.85
N ARG A 127 -0.58 4.38 16.89
CA ARG A 127 0.84 4.58 16.56
C ARG A 127 1.07 5.06 15.11
N THR A 128 0.16 4.73 14.19
CA THR A 128 0.25 5.15 12.79
C THR A 128 -0.24 6.57 12.56
N TRP A 129 -0.85 7.21 13.56
CA TRP A 129 -1.45 8.54 13.37
C TRP A 129 -0.36 9.62 13.32
N THR A 130 0.73 9.42 14.07
CA THR A 130 1.81 10.41 14.23
C THR A 130 3.17 9.95 13.73
N SER A 131 3.30 8.71 13.25
CA SER A 131 4.56 8.19 12.68
C SER A 131 4.34 7.61 11.28
N LEU A 132 5.14 8.06 10.33
CA LEU A 132 5.16 7.56 8.95
C LEU A 132 5.81 6.17 8.92
N ALA A 133 6.83 5.95 9.76
CA ALA A 133 7.44 4.63 9.94
C ALA A 133 6.39 3.59 10.39
N GLU A 134 5.57 3.92 11.39
CA GLU A 134 4.53 3.01 11.87
C GLU A 134 3.43 2.74 10.82
N ARG A 135 3.17 3.67 9.90
CA ARG A 135 2.27 3.42 8.76
C ARG A 135 2.82 2.39 7.80
N ALA A 136 4.12 2.43 7.51
CA ALA A 136 4.77 1.40 6.71
C ALA A 136 4.74 0.06 7.45
N LEU A 137 5.18 0.02 8.70
CA LEU A 137 5.17 -1.22 9.50
C LEU A 137 3.77 -1.87 9.58
N TYR A 138 2.72 -1.06 9.76
CA TYR A 138 1.36 -1.58 9.76
C TYR A 138 0.93 -2.16 8.39
N GLN A 139 1.35 -1.57 7.27
CA GLN A 139 1.07 -2.15 5.95
C GLN A 139 1.77 -3.50 5.76
N ALA A 140 3.01 -3.63 6.22
CA ALA A 140 3.70 -4.91 6.24
C ALA A 140 2.98 -5.96 7.10
N GLU A 141 2.54 -5.59 8.32
CA GLU A 141 1.74 -6.46 9.20
C GLU A 141 0.48 -6.96 8.50
N ARG A 142 -0.21 -6.10 7.74
CA ARG A 142 -1.42 -6.47 6.99
C ARG A 142 -1.14 -7.48 5.88
N LEU A 143 -0.05 -7.30 5.12
CA LEU A 143 0.32 -8.27 4.09
C LEU A 143 0.66 -9.64 4.68
N HIS A 144 1.47 -9.64 5.74
CA HIS A 144 1.85 -10.88 6.45
C HIS A 144 0.63 -11.57 7.06
N ALA A 145 -0.29 -10.83 7.66
CA ALA A 145 -1.55 -11.37 8.18
C ALA A 145 -2.42 -11.97 7.07
N ALA A 146 -2.47 -11.36 5.88
CA ALA A 146 -3.17 -11.94 4.74
C ALA A 146 -2.48 -13.24 4.25
N ALA A 147 -1.18 -13.22 4.06
CA ALA A 147 -0.43 -14.41 3.61
C ALA A 147 -0.53 -15.57 4.61
N ALA A 148 -0.51 -15.30 5.92
CA ALA A 148 -0.69 -16.31 6.95
C ALA A 148 -2.09 -16.95 6.94
N ARG A 149 -3.14 -16.21 6.56
CA ARG A 149 -4.51 -16.73 6.46
C ARG A 149 -4.75 -17.53 5.18
N ALA A 150 -3.99 -17.30 4.12
CA ALA A 150 -4.12 -18.01 2.84
C ALA A 150 -2.76 -18.33 2.20
N PRO A 151 -1.92 -19.17 2.86
CA PRO A 151 -0.57 -19.48 2.39
C PRO A 151 -0.55 -20.29 1.09
N ASP A 152 -1.69 -20.88 0.73
CA ASP A 152 -1.97 -21.57 -0.53
C ASP A 152 -2.16 -20.59 -1.71
N ARG A 153 -2.57 -19.34 -1.43
CA ARG A 153 -2.93 -18.31 -2.44
C ARG A 153 -1.99 -17.10 -2.49
N LEU A 154 -1.39 -16.71 -1.37
CA LEU A 154 -0.51 -15.54 -1.27
C LEU A 154 0.78 -15.89 -0.53
N VAL A 155 1.93 -15.59 -1.13
CA VAL A 155 3.26 -15.84 -0.55
C VAL A 155 4.05 -14.53 -0.47
N VAL A 156 4.60 -14.19 0.68
CA VAL A 156 5.49 -13.01 0.81
C VAL A 156 6.92 -13.41 0.42
N ILE A 157 7.57 -12.59 -0.40
CA ILE A 157 8.93 -12.81 -0.89
C ILE A 157 9.89 -11.84 -0.22
N GLU A 158 10.87 -12.39 0.49
CA GLU A 158 11.90 -11.61 1.17
C GLU A 158 13.30 -11.89 0.64
N THR A 159 13.51 -13.08 0.11
CA THR A 159 14.82 -13.53 -0.36
C THR A 159 14.71 -14.15 -1.75
N ARG A 160 15.88 -14.33 -2.38
CA ARG A 160 15.98 -15.08 -3.64
C ARG A 160 15.53 -16.54 -3.48
N ASP A 161 15.73 -17.13 -2.30
CA ASP A 161 15.30 -18.49 -2.01
C ASP A 161 13.77 -18.58 -1.94
N ASP A 162 13.11 -17.61 -1.29
CA ASP A 162 11.64 -17.54 -1.27
C ASP A 162 11.07 -17.46 -2.68
N LEU A 163 11.65 -16.61 -3.53
CA LEU A 163 11.26 -16.48 -4.93
C LEU A 163 11.44 -17.81 -5.68
N SER A 164 12.59 -18.47 -5.49
CA SER A 164 12.87 -19.75 -6.17
C SER A 164 11.88 -20.85 -5.74
N ARG A 165 11.59 -20.94 -4.43
CA ARG A 165 10.60 -21.90 -3.88
C ARG A 165 9.19 -21.58 -4.38
N TYR A 166 8.82 -20.30 -4.41
CA TYR A 166 7.54 -19.84 -4.96
C TYR A 166 7.38 -20.21 -6.42
N LEU A 167 8.37 -19.91 -7.27
CA LEU A 167 8.35 -20.23 -8.70
C LEU A 167 8.17 -21.73 -8.95
N ALA A 168 8.94 -22.56 -8.23
CA ALA A 168 8.82 -24.01 -8.34
C ALA A 168 7.42 -24.51 -7.92
N ARG A 169 6.83 -23.91 -6.90
CA ARG A 169 5.47 -24.26 -6.42
C ARG A 169 4.40 -23.78 -7.41
N ARG A 170 4.49 -22.56 -7.92
CA ARG A 170 3.54 -21.99 -8.90
C ARG A 170 3.51 -22.79 -10.20
N ALA A 171 4.66 -23.30 -10.66
CA ALA A 171 4.72 -24.15 -11.85
C ALA A 171 3.87 -25.43 -11.72
N ARG A 172 3.61 -25.91 -10.50
CA ARG A 172 2.72 -27.05 -10.22
C ARG A 172 1.30 -26.63 -9.87
N THR A 173 1.12 -25.44 -9.30
CA THR A 173 -0.17 -24.93 -8.83
C THR A 173 -0.27 -23.44 -9.17
N PRO A 174 -0.86 -23.07 -10.34
CA PRO A 174 -0.89 -21.69 -10.80
C PRO A 174 -1.94 -20.80 -10.09
N ALA A 175 -2.62 -21.30 -9.06
CA ALA A 175 -3.65 -20.56 -8.33
C ALA A 175 -3.09 -19.75 -7.14
N MET A 176 -1.93 -19.07 -7.31
CA MET A 176 -1.29 -18.30 -6.25
C MET A 176 -0.47 -17.11 -6.75
N THR A 177 -0.52 -15.98 -6.05
CA THR A 177 0.35 -14.82 -6.33
C THR A 177 1.40 -14.64 -5.24
N ALA A 178 2.47 -13.92 -5.55
CA ALA A 178 3.48 -13.52 -4.58
C ALA A 178 3.40 -12.01 -4.31
N GLY A 179 3.73 -11.61 -3.09
CA GLY A 179 3.86 -10.22 -2.67
C GLY A 179 5.30 -9.86 -2.31
N LEU A 180 5.79 -8.72 -2.77
CA LEU A 180 7.03 -8.10 -2.30
C LEU A 180 6.74 -6.72 -1.74
N LEU A 181 7.24 -6.40 -0.56
CA LEU A 181 7.01 -5.09 0.06
C LEU A 181 7.99 -4.04 -0.44
N ALA A 182 7.45 -2.88 -0.83
CA ALA A 182 8.21 -1.70 -1.23
C ALA A 182 7.83 -0.46 -0.41
N ILE A 183 8.78 0.46 -0.22
CA ILE A 183 8.51 1.80 0.36
C ILE A 183 8.39 2.84 -0.75
N GLU A 184 7.31 3.63 -0.73
CA GLU A 184 7.12 4.78 -1.63
C GLU A 184 7.59 6.09 -0.98
N GLY A 185 8.87 6.39 -1.13
CA GLY A 185 9.47 7.60 -0.57
C GLY A 185 9.95 7.39 0.87
N LEU A 186 11.24 7.61 1.09
CA LEU A 186 11.90 7.41 2.38
C LEU A 186 11.64 8.52 3.40
N HIS A 187 10.60 9.34 3.20
CA HIS A 187 10.02 10.11 4.32
C HIS A 187 9.43 9.16 5.39
N ALA A 188 9.23 7.88 5.06
CA ALA A 188 8.93 6.81 6.02
C ALA A 188 10.03 6.57 7.08
N LEU A 189 11.24 7.13 6.93
CA LEU A 189 12.29 7.02 7.95
C LEU A 189 12.04 7.91 9.18
N ASP A 190 11.16 8.91 9.08
CA ASP A 190 10.85 9.88 10.14
C ASP A 190 12.11 10.54 10.74
N GLY A 191 13.13 10.83 9.94
CA GLY A 191 14.38 11.47 10.35
C GLY A 191 15.41 10.53 10.97
N ASP A 192 15.08 9.26 11.15
CA ASP A 192 15.92 8.29 11.83
C ASP A 192 16.40 7.18 10.88
N ILE A 193 17.71 7.16 10.62
CA ILE A 193 18.33 6.12 9.79
C ILE A 193 18.19 4.71 10.40
N ALA A 194 18.02 4.59 11.72
CA ALA A 194 17.78 3.29 12.36
C ALA A 194 16.44 2.68 11.91
N THR A 195 15.49 3.51 11.47
CA THR A 195 14.22 3.06 10.88
C THR A 195 14.45 2.23 9.61
N LEU A 196 15.54 2.45 8.87
CA LEU A 196 15.86 1.64 7.68
C LEU A 196 15.97 0.15 8.03
N GLN A 197 16.63 -0.18 9.14
CA GLN A 197 16.74 -1.56 9.61
C GLN A 197 15.38 -2.10 10.06
N ARG A 198 14.57 -1.28 10.76
CA ARG A 198 13.22 -1.68 11.20
C ARG A 198 12.32 -2.03 10.00
N LEU A 199 12.39 -1.25 8.93
CA LEU A 199 11.65 -1.53 7.68
C LEU A 199 12.18 -2.80 7.00
N TYR A 200 13.50 -2.98 6.93
CA TYR A 200 14.07 -4.22 6.41
C TYR A 200 13.62 -5.45 7.23
N ASP A 201 13.63 -5.36 8.56
CA ASP A 201 13.19 -6.45 9.44
C ASP A 201 11.69 -6.73 9.30
N ALA A 202 10.90 -5.72 8.89
CA ALA A 202 9.49 -5.86 8.51
C ALA A 202 9.28 -6.29 7.05
N SER A 203 10.30 -6.91 6.43
CA SER A 203 10.23 -7.55 5.11
C SER A 203 10.20 -6.61 3.90
N TYR A 204 10.46 -5.31 4.06
CA TYR A 204 10.65 -4.42 2.92
C TYR A 204 11.94 -4.77 2.16
N ARG A 205 11.85 -4.95 0.84
CA ARG A 205 12.97 -5.35 -0.03
C ARG A 205 13.21 -4.42 -1.22
N MET A 206 12.36 -3.42 -1.37
CA MET A 206 12.49 -2.36 -2.37
C MET A 206 12.16 -1.02 -1.70
N MET A 207 12.92 0.04 -2.00
CA MET A 207 12.67 1.35 -1.39
C MET A 207 12.92 2.46 -2.41
N GLY A 208 11.88 3.21 -2.72
CA GLY A 208 11.97 4.45 -3.48
C GLY A 208 12.42 5.60 -2.58
N LEU A 209 13.44 6.35 -3.00
CA LEU A 209 14.02 7.42 -2.16
C LEU A 209 13.04 8.57 -1.92
N THR A 210 12.29 8.96 -2.95
CA THR A 210 11.38 10.11 -2.93
C THR A 210 10.05 9.75 -3.59
N HIS A 211 8.99 10.45 -3.19
CA HIS A 211 7.70 10.43 -3.87
C HIS A 211 7.44 11.81 -4.50
N PHE A 212 6.32 12.49 -4.21
CA PHE A 212 5.98 13.79 -4.82
C PHE A 212 6.62 15.03 -4.20
N PHE A 213 7.32 14.92 -3.08
CA PHE A 213 7.94 16.06 -2.41
C PHE A 213 9.37 15.73 -2.00
N ASP A 214 10.20 16.76 -1.85
CA ASP A 214 11.55 16.61 -1.31
C ASP A 214 11.48 16.12 0.13
N ASN A 215 12.34 15.18 0.50
CA ASN A 215 12.42 14.70 1.87
C ASN A 215 13.86 14.80 2.40
N GLU A 216 14.06 14.34 3.62
CA GLU A 216 15.37 14.32 4.29
C GLU A 216 16.43 13.45 3.61
N VAL A 217 16.03 12.56 2.69
CA VAL A 217 16.92 11.65 1.96
C VAL A 217 17.33 12.27 0.62
N ALA A 218 16.40 12.85 -0.14
CA ALA A 218 16.69 13.39 -1.47
C ALA A 218 15.61 14.37 -1.95
N GLY A 219 15.94 15.11 -3.01
CA GLY A 219 14.97 15.91 -3.74
C GLY A 219 14.12 15.08 -4.70
N SER A 220 12.84 15.41 -4.78
CA SER A 220 11.88 14.79 -5.69
C SER A 220 11.84 15.52 -7.03
N ALA A 221 11.54 14.80 -8.11
CA ALA A 221 11.23 15.41 -9.41
C ALA A 221 10.04 16.39 -9.35
N HIS A 222 9.13 16.21 -8.38
CA HIS A 222 7.96 17.05 -8.14
C HIS A 222 8.10 17.91 -6.87
N GLY A 223 9.28 17.92 -6.25
CA GLY A 223 9.58 18.72 -5.08
C GLY A 223 9.75 20.20 -5.38
N VAL A 224 10.00 20.97 -4.33
CA VAL A 224 10.26 22.41 -4.39
C VAL A 224 11.71 22.67 -4.81
N ALA A 225 12.65 22.05 -4.11
CA ALA A 225 14.07 22.20 -4.34
C ALA A 225 14.58 21.28 -5.45
N ARG A 226 13.99 20.08 -5.59
CA ARG A 226 14.36 19.07 -6.60
C ARG A 226 15.87 18.76 -6.63
N GLY A 227 16.47 18.75 -5.45
CA GLY A 227 17.90 18.48 -5.27
C GLY A 227 18.27 17.01 -5.47
N GLY A 228 19.56 16.69 -5.35
CA GLY A 228 20.06 15.31 -5.33
C GLY A 228 19.95 14.66 -3.96
N LEU A 229 20.75 13.62 -3.72
CA LEU A 229 20.88 13.00 -2.39
C LEU A 229 21.38 14.01 -1.35
N THR A 230 20.74 14.03 -0.18
CA THR A 230 21.24 14.74 1.00
C THR A 230 22.44 14.00 1.62
N ALA A 231 22.98 14.51 2.72
CA ALA A 231 23.99 13.78 3.50
C ALA A 231 23.42 12.46 4.04
N LEU A 232 22.25 12.52 4.69
CA LEU A 232 21.52 11.35 5.16
C LEU A 232 21.20 10.38 4.02
N GLY A 233 20.75 10.88 2.87
CA GLY A 233 20.41 10.01 1.74
C GLY A 233 21.60 9.27 1.16
N ARG A 234 22.81 9.85 1.20
CA ARG A 234 24.03 9.12 0.82
C ARG A 234 24.32 7.98 1.80
N ASP A 235 24.09 8.18 3.09
CA ASP A 235 24.30 7.13 4.10
C ASP A 235 23.26 6.02 3.98
N VAL A 236 22.00 6.38 3.71
CA VAL A 236 20.91 5.43 3.40
C VAL A 236 21.26 4.57 2.19
N VAL A 237 21.67 5.18 1.06
CA VAL A 237 22.02 4.43 -0.16
C VAL A 237 23.21 3.50 0.05
N ARG A 238 24.19 3.86 0.90
CA ARG A 238 25.31 2.95 1.24
C ARG A 238 24.90 1.78 2.12
N ARG A 239 23.79 1.91 2.87
CA ARG A 239 23.31 0.91 3.80
C ARG A 239 22.37 -0.11 3.15
N MET A 240 21.70 0.28 2.07
CA MET A 240 20.88 -0.57 1.18
C MET A 240 21.76 -1.42 0.27
#